data_AF-A0A959NF29-F1
#
_entry.id   AF-A0A959NF29-F1
#
_cell.length_a   1.000
_cell.length_b   1.000
_cell.length_c   1.000
_cell.angle_alpha   90.00
_cell.angle_beta   90.00
_cell.angle_gamma   90.00
#
_symmetry.space_group_name_H-M   'P 1'
#
loop_
_entity.id
_entity.type
_entity.pdbx_description
1 polymer ?
#
loop_
_entity_poly.entity_id
_entity_poly.type
_entity_poly.pdbx_seq_one_letter_code
_entity_poly.pdbx_strand_id
1 'polypeptide(L)'
;YVGQAKGLDGFETGDHQVLGIGYAVGRYTGDMNKNKGDLKIFVYDPNHPNKTMTLVPDLINECYLEVESGTCWRTYFVDNKYSPNQPPVIQSLPYNEADGHIRHLYATFATGGDDLRGGNDNVSLTINYKDGTNQTFNNVNLGARWIDNYEETVPLILNRTISKSDIASFTISTNFGGGIGGDNWNLDKFFVSNGGNIIIVCANCEESDRMPMVRFTGSIHEKNVIVH
;
A
#
# COMPACT_ATOMS: atom_id res chain seq x y z
N TYR A 1 -10.02 1.78 22.40
CA TYR A 1 -10.49 0.41 22.66
C TYR A 1 -9.28 -0.49 22.48
N VAL A 2 -8.69 -1.01 23.56
CA VAL A 2 -7.56 -1.94 23.46
C VAL A 2 -8.16 -3.34 23.39
N GLY A 3 -8.45 -3.79 22.19
CA GLY A 3 -9.05 -5.09 21.92
C GLY A 3 -8.02 -6.06 21.38
N GLN A 4 -7.11 -6.54 22.25
CA GLN A 4 -6.35 -7.74 21.96
C GLN A 4 -7.34 -8.91 21.87
N ALA A 5 -7.60 -9.41 20.68
CA ALA A 5 -8.28 -10.68 20.53
C ALA A 5 -7.49 -11.54 19.54
N LYS A 6 -7.18 -12.74 20.03
CA LYS A 6 -6.54 -13.79 19.26
C LYS A 6 -7.53 -14.26 18.19
N GLY A 7 -7.06 -14.57 16.98
CA GLY A 7 -7.83 -15.41 16.05
C GLY A 7 -8.19 -16.75 16.73
N LEU A 8 -9.10 -17.53 16.14
CA LEU A 8 -9.43 -18.89 16.64
C LEU A 8 -8.17 -19.77 16.82
N ASP A 9 -7.10 -19.43 16.12
CA ASP A 9 -5.80 -20.07 16.06
C ASP A 9 -4.85 -19.61 17.20
N GLY A 10 -5.26 -18.65 18.02
CA GLY A 10 -4.43 -18.12 19.11
C GLY A 10 -3.41 -17.05 18.69
N PHE A 11 -3.30 -16.74 17.40
CA PHE A 11 -2.33 -15.78 16.86
C PHE A 11 -2.86 -14.33 16.86
N GLU A 12 -1.96 -13.38 17.16
CA GLU A 12 -2.17 -11.95 16.95
C GLU A 12 -2.03 -11.65 15.45
N THR A 13 -3.11 -11.86 14.69
CA THR A 13 -3.16 -11.40 13.29
C THR A 13 -3.53 -9.92 13.29
N GLY A 14 -2.85 -9.11 12.48
CA GLY A 14 -3.10 -7.67 12.36
C GLY A 14 -4.52 -7.33 11.91
N ASP A 15 -4.86 -6.04 11.93
CA ASP A 15 -6.15 -5.54 11.47
C ASP A 15 -6.25 -5.63 9.94
N HIS A 16 -6.89 -6.68 9.42
CA HIS A 16 -7.16 -6.85 7.98
C HIS A 16 -8.58 -6.41 7.64
N GLN A 17 -8.74 -5.68 6.54
CA GLN A 17 -10.04 -5.19 6.07
C GLN A 17 -10.23 -5.58 4.60
N VAL A 18 -11.45 -6.04 4.27
CA VAL A 18 -11.83 -6.47 2.93
C VAL A 18 -13.08 -5.75 2.47
N LEU A 19 -13.24 -5.62 1.15
CA LEU A 19 -14.36 -4.90 0.56
C LEU A 19 -15.54 -5.84 0.32
N GLY A 20 -16.69 -5.56 0.91
CA GLY A 20 -17.96 -6.21 0.54
C GLY A 20 -18.40 -5.76 -0.85
N ILE A 21 -18.45 -6.69 -1.80
CA ILE A 21 -18.80 -6.45 -3.21
C ILE A 21 -20.19 -6.96 -3.59
N GLY A 22 -20.87 -7.67 -2.69
CA GLY A 22 -22.23 -8.13 -2.91
C GLY A 22 -22.80 -8.94 -1.76
N TYR A 23 -24.10 -9.20 -1.82
CA TYR A 23 -24.82 -9.94 -0.79
C TYR A 23 -25.76 -10.97 -1.44
N ALA A 24 -25.74 -12.20 -0.94
CA ALA A 24 -26.84 -13.14 -1.13
C ALA A 24 -27.59 -13.24 0.21
N VAL A 25 -28.76 -12.62 0.26
CA VAL A 25 -29.58 -12.55 1.49
C VAL A 25 -30.55 -13.73 1.64
N GLY A 26 -30.50 -14.70 0.71
CA GLY A 26 -31.34 -15.89 0.74
C GLY A 26 -32.84 -15.56 0.74
N ARG A 27 -33.57 -16.07 1.73
CA ARG A 27 -35.04 -15.94 1.87
C ARG A 27 -35.49 -14.63 2.52
N TYR A 28 -34.66 -13.60 2.46
CA TYR A 28 -34.88 -12.36 3.20
C TYR A 28 -36.10 -11.58 2.72
N THR A 29 -37.01 -11.27 3.65
CA THR A 29 -38.17 -10.38 3.45
C THR A 29 -38.24 -9.25 4.49
N GLY A 30 -37.13 -8.96 5.19
CA GLY A 30 -37.07 -7.88 6.19
C GLY A 30 -36.17 -8.15 7.39
N ASP A 31 -36.43 -9.16 8.20
CA ASP A 31 -35.54 -9.54 9.32
C ASP A 31 -35.13 -11.00 9.17
N MET A 32 -33.83 -11.27 9.25
CA MET A 32 -33.27 -12.60 9.09
C MET A 32 -33.66 -13.55 10.23
N ASN A 33 -33.92 -13.06 11.46
CA ASN A 33 -34.37 -13.88 12.59
C ASN A 33 -33.61 -15.22 12.75
N LYS A 34 -34.30 -16.36 12.55
CA LYS A 34 -33.76 -17.72 12.62
C LYS A 34 -32.95 -18.14 11.39
N ASN A 35 -33.00 -17.36 10.32
CA ASN A 35 -32.36 -17.59 9.03
C ASN A 35 -31.09 -16.75 8.85
N LYS A 36 -30.46 -16.27 9.94
CA LYS A 36 -29.21 -15.50 9.87
C LYS A 36 -28.11 -16.23 9.08
N GLY A 37 -28.06 -17.57 9.14
CA GLY A 37 -27.13 -18.38 8.37
C GLY A 37 -27.37 -18.40 6.85
N ASP A 38 -28.48 -17.84 6.35
CA ASP A 38 -28.73 -17.71 4.92
C ASP A 38 -27.93 -16.56 4.28
N LEU A 39 -27.42 -15.63 5.08
CA LEU A 39 -26.62 -14.50 4.60
C LEU A 39 -25.27 -14.99 4.07
N LYS A 40 -24.95 -14.54 2.86
CA LYS A 40 -23.60 -14.57 2.32
C LYS A 40 -23.18 -13.17 1.93
N ILE A 41 -21.98 -12.78 2.33
CA ILE A 41 -21.34 -11.54 1.91
C ILE A 41 -20.20 -11.93 0.98
N PHE A 42 -20.24 -11.45 -0.25
CA PHE A 42 -19.14 -11.63 -1.19
C PHE A 42 -18.13 -10.52 -0.95
N VAL A 43 -16.87 -10.89 -0.75
CA VAL A 43 -15.80 -9.94 -0.47
C VAL A 43 -14.68 -10.04 -1.50
N TYR A 44 -14.04 -8.91 -1.75
CA TYR A 44 -12.77 -8.82 -2.45
C TYR A 44 -11.66 -8.64 -1.40
N ASP A 45 -10.74 -9.59 -1.35
CA ASP A 45 -9.55 -9.53 -0.51
C ASP A 45 -8.29 -9.24 -1.35
N PRO A 46 -7.61 -8.11 -1.15
CA PRO A 46 -6.35 -7.79 -1.82
C PRO A 46 -5.25 -8.85 -1.64
N ASN A 47 -5.26 -9.63 -0.54
CA ASN A 47 -4.31 -10.74 -0.32
C ASN A 47 -4.62 -11.96 -1.21
N HIS A 48 -5.79 -11.99 -1.84
CA HIS A 48 -6.24 -13.03 -2.77
C HIS A 48 -6.73 -12.40 -4.09
N PRO A 49 -5.81 -11.79 -4.87
CA PRO A 49 -6.18 -11.04 -6.06
C PRO A 49 -6.92 -11.93 -7.07
N ASN A 50 -7.91 -11.34 -7.76
CA ASN A 50 -8.78 -12.01 -8.72
C ASN A 50 -9.63 -13.16 -8.16
N LYS A 51 -9.79 -13.23 -6.84
CA LYS A 51 -10.72 -14.16 -6.20
C LYS A 51 -11.81 -13.38 -5.47
N THR A 52 -13.04 -13.90 -5.56
CA THR A 52 -14.12 -13.51 -4.68
C THR A 52 -14.18 -14.51 -3.55
N MET A 53 -14.16 -14.02 -2.33
CA MET A 53 -14.30 -14.82 -1.11
C MET A 53 -15.72 -14.66 -0.55
N THR A 54 -16.14 -15.60 0.28
CA THR A 54 -17.50 -15.67 0.80
C THR A 54 -17.50 -15.71 2.32
N LEU A 55 -18.04 -14.67 2.96
CA LEU A 55 -18.29 -14.65 4.39
C LEU A 55 -19.72 -15.14 4.69
N VAL A 56 -19.85 -16.08 5.61
CA VAL A 56 -21.15 -16.58 6.13
C VAL A 56 -21.19 -16.47 7.66
N PRO A 57 -22.34 -16.13 8.26
CA PRO A 57 -22.45 -16.10 9.72
C PRO A 57 -22.27 -17.50 10.32
N ASP A 58 -21.28 -17.64 11.20
CA ASP A 58 -21.12 -18.76 12.10
C ASP A 58 -21.65 -18.34 13.48
N LEU A 59 -22.89 -18.75 13.77
CA LEU A 59 -23.59 -18.38 15.00
C LEU A 59 -23.06 -19.12 16.24
N ILE A 60 -22.34 -20.23 16.05
CA ILE A 60 -21.78 -21.02 17.17
C ILE A 60 -20.49 -20.37 17.64
N ASN A 61 -19.65 -19.96 16.68
CA ASN A 61 -18.37 -19.31 16.96
C ASN A 61 -18.46 -17.78 17.02
N GLU A 62 -19.67 -17.23 16.89
CA GLU A 62 -19.97 -15.79 16.95
C GLU A 62 -19.12 -14.95 15.98
N CYS A 63 -18.97 -15.41 14.74
CA CYS A 63 -18.16 -14.72 13.74
C CYS A 63 -18.69 -14.87 12.31
N TYR A 64 -17.97 -14.28 11.36
CA TYR A 64 -18.18 -14.47 9.92
C TYR A 64 -17.09 -15.40 9.40
N LEU A 65 -17.47 -16.62 9.07
CA LEU A 65 -16.54 -17.61 8.52
C LEU A 65 -16.34 -17.31 7.03
N GLU A 66 -15.08 -17.15 6.63
CA GLU A 66 -14.70 -17.19 5.23
C GLU A 66 -14.67 -18.65 4.76
N VAL A 67 -15.58 -18.99 3.86
CA VAL A 67 -15.81 -20.38 3.43
C VAL A 67 -14.57 -20.97 2.77
N GLU A 68 -13.81 -20.17 2.02
CA GLU A 68 -12.69 -20.63 1.21
C GLU A 68 -11.41 -20.87 2.02
N SER A 69 -11.16 -20.11 3.09
CA SER A 69 -9.96 -20.26 3.93
C SER A 69 -10.22 -20.90 5.29
N GLY A 70 -11.47 -20.87 5.76
CA GLY A 70 -11.82 -21.22 7.14
C GLY A 70 -11.51 -20.12 8.17
N THR A 71 -11.06 -18.95 7.71
CA THR A 71 -10.73 -17.82 8.60
C THR A 71 -11.98 -17.21 9.20
N CYS A 72 -11.94 -16.88 10.48
CA CYS A 72 -13.07 -16.32 11.23
C CYS A 72 -12.88 -14.81 11.44
N TRP A 73 -13.86 -14.04 10.97
CA TRP A 73 -13.85 -12.59 10.96
C TRP A 73 -14.80 -12.03 12.01
N ARG A 74 -14.37 -11.05 12.80
CA ARG A 74 -15.12 -10.58 13.98
C ARG A 74 -16.43 -9.88 13.64
N THR A 75 -16.44 -9.06 12.60
CA THR A 75 -17.58 -8.19 12.31
C THR A 75 -17.52 -7.70 10.87
N TYR A 76 -18.66 -7.22 10.37
CA TYR A 76 -18.75 -6.45 9.14
C TYR A 76 -19.39 -5.09 9.48
N PHE A 77 -18.93 -4.03 8.81
CA PHE A 77 -19.50 -2.70 8.95
C PHE A 77 -20.14 -2.31 7.61
N VAL A 78 -21.34 -1.74 7.68
CA VAL A 78 -21.97 -1.12 6.52
C VAL A 78 -21.79 0.39 6.64
N ASP A 79 -20.98 0.97 5.76
CA ASP A 79 -20.88 2.42 5.65
C ASP A 79 -22.05 2.95 4.81
N ASN A 80 -23.13 3.33 5.51
CA ASN A 80 -24.31 3.94 4.88
C ASN A 80 -24.06 5.38 4.36
N LYS A 81 -22.90 5.97 4.65
CA LYS A 81 -22.50 7.29 4.14
C LYS A 81 -21.58 7.18 2.92
N TYR A 82 -21.22 5.97 2.50
CA TYR A 82 -20.43 5.77 1.30
C TYR A 82 -21.19 6.30 0.08
N SER A 83 -20.71 7.39 -0.49
CA SER A 83 -21.07 7.78 -1.84
C SER A 83 -20.12 7.09 -2.81
N PRO A 84 -20.62 6.33 -3.81
CA PRO A 84 -19.77 5.80 -4.85
C PRO A 84 -19.04 6.96 -5.51
N ASN A 85 -17.74 7.06 -5.26
CA ASN A 85 -16.89 7.93 -6.06
C ASN A 85 -16.48 7.14 -7.29
N GLN A 86 -16.43 7.79 -8.45
CA GLN A 86 -15.85 7.13 -9.60
C GLN A 86 -14.40 6.80 -9.24
N PRO A 87 -14.01 5.52 -9.18
CA PRO A 87 -12.62 5.20 -8.89
C PRO A 87 -11.76 5.92 -9.92
N PRO A 88 -10.64 6.52 -9.51
CA PRO A 88 -9.74 7.13 -10.47
C PRO A 88 -9.42 6.10 -11.56
N VAL A 89 -9.39 6.54 -12.81
CA VAL A 89 -8.97 5.68 -13.92
C VAL A 89 -7.51 5.32 -13.65
N ILE A 90 -7.29 4.11 -13.14
CA ILE A 90 -5.95 3.56 -12.98
C ILE A 90 -5.49 3.27 -14.41
N GLN A 91 -4.65 4.14 -14.96
CA GLN A 91 -4.01 3.88 -16.23
C GLN A 91 -3.17 2.60 -16.07
N SER A 92 -3.47 1.58 -16.88
CA SER A 92 -2.61 0.40 -16.97
C SER A 92 -1.32 0.81 -17.67
N LEU A 93 -0.34 1.26 -16.90
CA LEU A 93 0.97 1.60 -17.43
C LEU A 93 1.68 0.31 -17.85
N PRO A 94 2.50 0.34 -18.92
CA PRO A 94 3.29 -0.81 -19.36
C PRO A 94 4.17 -1.39 -18.25
N TYR A 95 4.14 -2.71 -18.15
CA TYR A 95 5.01 -3.52 -17.29
C TYR A 95 6.04 -4.27 -18.14
N ASN A 96 7.21 -4.59 -17.56
CA ASN A 96 8.27 -5.36 -18.24
C ASN A 96 8.80 -4.68 -19.52
N GLU A 97 8.87 -3.35 -19.53
CA GLU A 97 9.52 -2.64 -20.63
C GLU A 97 11.01 -3.08 -20.72
N ALA A 98 11.48 -3.37 -21.94
CA ALA A 98 12.82 -3.86 -22.16
C ALA A 98 13.88 -2.81 -21.76
N ASP A 99 15.07 -3.28 -21.36
CA ASP A 99 16.18 -2.36 -21.06
C ASP A 99 16.52 -1.52 -22.30
N GLY A 100 16.79 -0.23 -22.08
CA GLY A 100 16.93 0.78 -23.14
C GLY A 100 15.61 1.29 -23.71
N HIS A 101 14.46 0.72 -23.33
CA HIS A 101 13.12 1.10 -23.77
C HIS A 101 12.16 1.44 -22.61
N ILE A 102 12.70 1.68 -21.40
CA ILE A 102 11.91 1.96 -20.21
C ILE A 102 11.38 3.40 -20.25
N ARG A 103 10.07 3.56 -20.07
CA ARG A 103 9.38 4.84 -19.84
C ARG A 103 8.55 4.85 -18.55
N HIS A 104 8.33 3.69 -17.95
CA HIS A 104 7.52 3.54 -16.75
C HIS A 104 8.36 2.84 -15.69
N LEU A 105 8.50 3.49 -14.55
CA LEU A 105 9.11 2.92 -13.35
C LEU A 105 8.06 2.81 -12.25
N TYR A 106 8.25 1.84 -11.37
CA TYR A 106 7.42 1.62 -10.20
C TYR A 106 8.32 1.74 -8.98
N ALA A 107 8.12 2.80 -8.20
CA ALA A 107 8.88 3.07 -6.99
C ALA A 107 8.06 2.65 -5.78
N THR A 108 8.57 1.68 -5.03
CA THR A 108 7.96 1.16 -3.81
C THR A 108 8.67 1.74 -2.60
N PHE A 109 7.89 2.29 -1.69
CA PHE A 109 8.32 2.84 -0.41
C PHE A 109 7.77 1.95 0.71
N ALA A 110 8.66 1.33 1.48
CA ALA A 110 8.26 0.57 2.66
C ALA A 110 8.33 1.48 3.89
N THR A 111 7.19 1.96 4.35
CA THR A 111 7.09 2.76 5.56
C THR A 111 7.32 1.87 6.77
N GLY A 112 8.22 2.29 7.65
CA GLY A 112 8.54 1.61 8.90
C GLY A 112 7.62 2.04 10.05
N GLY A 113 8.15 2.01 11.27
CA GLY A 113 7.36 2.25 12.49
C GLY A 113 6.91 3.69 12.77
N ASP A 114 7.05 4.63 11.83
CA ASP A 114 6.54 6.01 11.94
C ASP A 114 6.04 6.43 10.57
N ASP A 115 4.77 6.84 10.48
CA ASP A 115 4.05 7.01 9.23
C ASP A 115 4.45 8.28 8.45
N LEU A 116 4.07 8.36 7.18
CA LEU A 116 4.03 9.63 6.46
C LEU A 116 2.63 10.21 6.64
N ARG A 117 2.46 11.36 7.30
CA ARG A 117 1.14 11.90 7.60
C ARG A 117 0.35 12.36 6.38
N GLY A 118 1.01 12.85 5.34
CA GLY A 118 0.36 13.51 4.22
C GLY A 118 -0.10 14.93 4.56
N GLY A 119 -1.07 15.44 3.82
CA GLY A 119 -1.55 16.82 3.93
C GLY A 119 -0.45 17.82 3.57
N ASN A 120 0.19 18.42 4.57
CA ASN A 120 1.30 19.34 4.38
C ASN A 120 2.67 18.65 4.44
N ASP A 121 2.74 17.40 4.89
CA ASP A 121 3.96 16.61 5.03
C ASP A 121 3.98 15.52 3.95
N ASN A 122 4.77 15.75 2.90
CA ASN A 122 4.74 14.98 1.67
C ASN A 122 6.15 14.60 1.20
N VAL A 123 6.20 13.58 0.34
CA VAL A 123 7.44 13.09 -0.27
C VAL A 123 7.46 13.39 -1.76
N SER A 124 8.63 13.76 -2.26
CA SER A 124 8.94 13.92 -3.68
C SER A 124 10.11 13.01 -4.04
N LEU A 125 10.23 12.69 -5.32
CA LEU A 125 11.27 11.82 -5.84
C LEU A 125 11.93 12.45 -7.06
N THR A 126 13.25 12.54 -7.05
CA THR A 126 14.04 13.00 -8.20
C THR A 126 14.89 11.86 -8.73
N ILE A 127 14.80 11.59 -10.03
CA ILE A 127 15.70 10.69 -10.74
C ILE A 127 16.86 11.52 -11.26
N ASN A 128 18.09 11.18 -10.87
CA ASN A 128 19.31 11.79 -11.37
C ASN A 128 19.93 10.85 -12.41
N TYR A 129 20.15 11.36 -13.60
CA TYR A 129 20.72 10.58 -14.70
C TYR A 129 22.24 10.78 -14.80
N LYS A 130 22.95 9.81 -15.38
CA LYS A 130 24.42 9.86 -15.54
C LYS A 130 24.91 10.96 -16.48
N ASP A 131 24.03 11.45 -17.36
CA ASP A 131 24.31 12.60 -18.24
C ASP A 131 24.19 13.96 -17.53
N GLY A 132 23.89 13.96 -16.22
CA GLY A 132 23.74 15.16 -15.40
C GLY A 132 22.35 15.80 -15.45
N THR A 133 21.43 15.29 -16.28
CA THR A 133 20.03 15.73 -16.27
C THR A 133 19.26 15.06 -15.12
N ASN A 134 18.07 15.57 -14.80
CA ASN A 134 17.18 14.98 -13.80
C ASN A 134 15.70 15.10 -14.19
N GLN A 135 14.86 14.32 -13.53
CA GLN A 135 13.41 14.46 -13.57
C GLN A 135 12.84 14.34 -12.16
N THR A 136 12.06 15.34 -11.74
CA THR A 136 11.43 15.39 -10.42
C THR A 136 9.94 15.08 -10.51
N PHE A 137 9.48 14.23 -9.60
CA PHE A 137 8.10 13.90 -9.32
C PHE A 137 7.73 14.51 -7.96
N ASN A 138 6.96 15.59 -7.99
CA ASN A 138 6.57 16.31 -6.79
C ASN A 138 5.37 15.62 -6.13
N ASN A 139 5.37 15.55 -4.79
CA ASN A 139 4.25 15.05 -3.99
C ASN A 139 3.74 13.68 -4.48
N VAL A 140 4.61 12.68 -4.52
CA VAL A 140 4.27 11.35 -5.05
C VAL A 140 3.23 10.61 -4.21
N ASN A 141 3.08 10.99 -2.93
CA ASN A 141 2.00 10.51 -2.07
C ASN A 141 0.68 11.28 -2.27
N LEU A 142 0.63 12.31 -3.11
CA LEU A 142 -0.57 13.09 -3.44
C LEU A 142 -1.29 13.69 -2.22
N GLY A 143 -0.56 14.01 -1.15
CA GLY A 143 -1.18 14.46 0.11
C GLY A 143 -1.77 13.34 0.97
N ALA A 144 -1.69 12.08 0.54
CA ALA A 144 -2.19 10.95 1.30
C ALA A 144 -1.23 10.56 2.44
N ARG A 145 -1.82 10.03 3.51
CA ARG A 145 -1.09 9.34 4.57
C ARG A 145 -0.59 7.99 4.05
N TRP A 146 0.66 7.65 4.32
CA TRP A 146 1.16 6.27 4.18
C TRP A 146 1.40 5.71 5.57
N ILE A 147 0.58 4.73 5.95
CA ILE A 147 0.55 4.15 7.30
C ILE A 147 1.85 3.41 7.64
N ASP A 148 2.07 3.20 8.93
CA ASP A 148 3.21 2.47 9.44
C ASP A 148 3.22 1.00 8.99
N ASN A 149 4.42 0.45 8.78
CA ASN A 149 4.66 -0.95 8.42
C ASN A 149 3.91 -1.40 7.15
N TYR A 150 3.80 -0.52 6.16
CA TYR A 150 3.11 -0.78 4.89
C TYR A 150 3.92 -0.33 3.67
N GLU A 151 3.66 -0.96 2.52
CA GLU A 151 4.33 -0.65 1.26
C GLU A 151 3.39 0.09 0.31
N GLU A 152 3.86 1.22 -0.21
CA GLU A 152 3.16 2.00 -1.22
C GLU A 152 3.99 2.03 -2.50
N THR A 153 3.35 1.71 -3.63
CA THR A 153 4.01 1.72 -4.95
C THR A 153 3.44 2.82 -5.82
N VAL A 154 4.31 3.75 -6.23
CA VAL A 154 3.94 4.87 -7.10
C VAL A 154 4.47 4.65 -8.51
N PRO A 155 3.64 4.81 -9.55
CA PRO A 155 4.11 4.82 -10.93
C PRO A 155 4.79 6.14 -11.28
N LEU A 156 5.90 6.06 -12.02
CA LEU A 156 6.67 7.20 -12.50
C LEU A 156 6.74 7.15 -14.03
N ILE A 157 6.17 8.17 -14.67
CA ILE A 157 6.19 8.30 -16.13
C ILE A 157 7.38 9.18 -16.53
N LEU A 158 8.34 8.59 -17.22
CA LEU A 158 9.56 9.26 -17.65
C LEU A 158 9.30 10.12 -18.88
N ASN A 159 9.87 11.32 -18.90
CA ASN A 159 9.77 12.22 -20.05
C ASN A 159 10.56 11.71 -21.27
N ARG A 160 11.48 10.77 -21.05
CA ARG A 160 12.32 10.13 -22.05
C ARG A 160 12.39 8.62 -21.83
N THR A 161 12.72 7.92 -22.90
CA THR A 161 13.06 6.50 -22.84
C THR A 161 14.47 6.34 -22.29
N ILE A 162 14.68 5.38 -21.39
CA ILE A 162 15.99 5.11 -20.76
C ILE A 162 16.32 3.61 -20.72
N SER A 163 17.60 3.33 -20.47
CA SER A 163 18.09 2.08 -19.89
C SER A 163 18.27 2.21 -18.38
N LYS A 164 18.37 1.07 -17.68
CA LYS A 164 18.81 1.04 -16.27
C LYS A 164 20.15 1.75 -16.11
N SER A 165 21.05 1.56 -17.07
CA SER A 165 22.42 2.07 -17.01
C SER A 165 22.50 3.60 -17.08
N ASP A 166 21.45 4.27 -17.53
CA ASP A 166 21.37 5.74 -17.62
C ASP A 166 21.08 6.42 -16.27
N ILE A 167 20.57 5.66 -15.28
CA ILE A 167 20.22 6.20 -13.97
C ILE A 167 21.46 6.19 -13.06
N ALA A 168 21.73 7.33 -12.43
CA ALA A 168 22.81 7.46 -11.46
C ALA A 168 22.32 7.26 -10.02
N SER A 169 21.22 7.90 -9.67
CA SER A 169 20.64 7.81 -8.32
C SER A 169 19.19 8.28 -8.28
N PHE A 170 18.53 7.98 -7.17
CA PHE A 170 17.25 8.57 -6.78
C PHE A 170 17.47 9.45 -5.55
N THR A 171 16.92 10.65 -5.55
CA THR A 171 16.85 11.50 -4.36
C THR A 171 15.40 11.52 -3.87
N ILE A 172 15.19 10.99 -2.68
CA ILE A 172 13.91 11.06 -1.95
C ILE A 172 13.96 12.31 -1.09
N SER A 173 12.98 13.19 -1.22
CA SER A 173 12.92 14.44 -0.45
C SER A 173 11.58 14.67 0.23
N THR A 174 11.59 15.29 1.40
CA THR A 174 10.39 15.67 2.16
C THR A 174 10.34 17.16 2.42
N ASN A 175 9.14 17.71 2.63
CA ASN A 175 8.92 19.13 2.92
C ASN A 175 8.57 19.40 4.40
N PHE A 176 8.96 18.49 5.31
CA PHE A 176 8.53 18.54 6.71
C PHE A 176 8.94 19.84 7.40
N GLY A 177 8.00 20.48 8.11
CA GLY A 177 8.23 21.81 8.70
C GLY A 177 9.06 21.84 9.99
N GLY A 178 9.29 20.69 10.64
CA GLY A 178 9.92 20.60 11.96
C GLY A 178 9.12 21.25 13.10
N GLY A 179 9.66 21.23 14.33
CA GLY A 179 9.05 21.86 15.51
C GLY A 179 7.87 21.09 16.14
N ILE A 180 7.07 21.76 16.98
CA ILE A 180 5.99 21.18 17.82
C ILE A 180 4.83 20.57 16.98
N GLY A 181 4.83 20.74 15.66
CA GLY A 181 3.85 20.14 14.75
C GLY A 181 4.46 19.46 13.52
N GLY A 182 5.78 19.31 13.46
CA GLY A 182 6.46 18.68 12.31
C GLY A 182 6.27 17.17 12.28
N ASP A 183 6.27 16.60 11.07
CA ASP A 183 6.26 15.15 10.88
C ASP A 183 7.66 14.53 10.89
N ASN A 184 7.69 13.26 11.24
CA ASN A 184 8.83 12.38 11.06
C ASN A 184 8.32 11.11 10.38
N TRP A 185 9.08 10.59 9.43
CA TRP A 185 8.70 9.39 8.69
C TRP A 185 9.87 8.43 8.66
N ASN A 186 9.62 7.17 9.01
CA ASN A 186 10.59 6.09 8.88
C ASN A 186 10.39 5.44 7.51
N LEU A 187 11.38 5.56 6.63
CA LEU A 187 11.44 4.78 5.41
C LEU A 187 12.40 3.62 5.63
N ASP A 188 11.87 2.40 5.67
CA ASP A 188 12.64 1.20 5.95
C ASP A 188 13.32 0.65 4.70
N LYS A 189 12.63 0.68 3.56
CA LYS A 189 13.15 0.21 2.26
C LYS A 189 12.69 1.10 1.12
N PHE A 190 13.52 1.15 0.07
CA PHE A 190 13.16 1.81 -1.18
C PHE A 190 13.57 0.94 -2.36
N PHE A 191 12.61 0.66 -3.25
CA PHE A 191 12.80 -0.23 -4.39
C PHE A 191 12.26 0.42 -5.66
N VAL A 192 12.96 0.26 -6.78
CA VAL A 192 12.49 0.72 -8.09
C VAL A 192 12.69 -0.36 -9.14
N SER A 193 11.67 -0.60 -9.96
CA SER A 193 11.71 -1.53 -11.09
C SER A 193 10.98 -0.99 -12.32
N ASN A 194 11.08 -1.70 -13.45
CA ASN A 194 10.22 -1.52 -14.62
C ASN A 194 8.84 -2.20 -14.47
N GLY A 195 8.44 -2.52 -13.23
CA GLY A 195 7.22 -3.26 -12.91
C GLY A 195 7.37 -4.78 -12.98
N GLY A 196 8.47 -5.30 -13.54
CA GLY A 196 8.69 -6.73 -13.56
C GLY A 196 10.15 -7.11 -13.37
N ASN A 197 10.77 -7.78 -14.35
CA ASN A 197 12.04 -8.45 -14.12
C ASN A 197 13.28 -7.54 -14.03
N ILE A 198 13.19 -6.26 -14.41
CA ILE A 198 14.32 -5.33 -14.32
C ILE A 198 14.22 -4.54 -13.02
N ILE A 199 15.07 -4.91 -12.06
CA ILE A 199 15.29 -4.15 -10.83
C ILE A 199 16.30 -3.04 -11.12
N ILE A 200 15.86 -1.79 -10.94
CA ILE A 200 16.72 -0.62 -11.06
C ILE A 200 17.57 -0.48 -9.81
N VAL A 201 16.92 -0.43 -8.64
CA VAL A 201 17.59 -0.31 -7.35
C VAL A 201 16.77 -0.98 -6.25
N CYS A 202 17.47 -1.56 -5.27
CA CYS A 202 16.87 -2.09 -4.05
C CYS A 202 17.74 -1.61 -2.88
N ALA A 203 17.26 -0.62 -2.13
CA ALA A 203 17.94 -0.09 -0.97
C ALA A 203 17.29 -0.64 0.30
N ASN A 204 18.13 -1.19 1.19
CA ASN A 204 17.73 -1.84 2.43
C ASN A 204 16.82 -3.09 2.23
N CYS A 205 17.07 -3.88 1.19
CA CYS A 205 16.26 -5.06 0.87
C CYS A 205 16.74 -6.36 1.54
N GLU A 206 17.96 -6.39 2.08
CA GLU A 206 18.53 -7.57 2.73
C GLU A 206 18.07 -7.67 4.19
N GLU A 207 17.90 -8.89 4.70
CA GLU A 207 17.46 -9.10 6.09
C GLU A 207 18.42 -8.52 7.14
N SER A 208 19.72 -8.41 6.80
CA SER A 208 20.74 -7.84 7.68
C SER A 208 20.75 -6.32 7.73
N ASP A 209 19.95 -5.65 6.89
CA ASP A 209 19.99 -4.20 6.78
C ASP A 209 19.43 -3.51 8.02
N ARG A 210 20.05 -2.40 8.40
CA ARG A 210 19.60 -1.59 9.54
C ARG A 210 18.36 -0.81 9.17
N MET A 211 17.29 -0.98 9.95
CA MET A 211 16.04 -0.22 9.82
C MET A 211 15.95 0.90 10.87
N PRO A 212 15.41 2.09 10.49
CA PRO A 212 15.00 2.46 9.14
C PRO A 212 16.20 2.76 8.22
N MET A 213 16.02 2.63 6.89
CA MET A 213 17.01 3.12 5.91
C MET A 213 17.29 4.61 6.11
N VAL A 214 16.24 5.36 6.42
CA VAL A 214 16.30 6.76 6.82
C VAL A 214 15.10 7.12 7.68
N ARG A 215 15.36 7.89 8.74
CA ARG A 215 14.31 8.61 9.46
C ARG A 215 14.31 10.06 8.98
N PHE A 216 13.31 10.41 8.18
CA PHE A 216 13.07 11.79 7.80
C PHE A 216 12.50 12.55 9.00
N THR A 217 12.94 13.78 9.17
CA THR A 217 12.54 14.67 10.28
C THR A 217 12.54 16.11 9.78
N GLY A 218 12.14 17.06 10.63
CA GLY A 218 12.35 18.49 10.39
C GLY A 218 13.81 18.94 10.22
N SER A 219 14.80 18.04 10.27
CA SER A 219 16.21 18.34 10.00
C SER A 219 16.85 17.41 8.97
N ILE A 220 16.18 16.31 8.63
CA ILE A 220 16.63 15.34 7.62
C ILE A 220 15.52 15.28 6.58
N HIS A 221 15.76 15.97 5.46
CA HIS A 221 14.78 16.13 4.39
C HIS A 221 15.12 15.33 3.15
N GLU A 222 16.33 14.80 3.04
CA GLU A 222 16.78 14.16 1.81
C GLU A 222 17.54 12.86 2.08
N LYS A 223 17.30 11.87 1.21
CA LYS A 223 18.07 10.63 1.12
C LYS A 223 18.39 10.37 -0.34
N ASN A 224 19.68 10.32 -0.65
CA ASN A 224 20.15 9.85 -1.95
C ASN A 224 20.37 8.32 -1.92
N VAL A 225 19.91 7.64 -2.97
CA VAL A 225 20.02 6.20 -3.19
C VAL A 225 20.74 5.98 -4.53
N ILE A 226 21.95 5.47 -4.47
CA ILE A 226 22.81 5.28 -5.65
C ILE A 226 22.41 4.00 -6.40
N VAL A 227 22.40 4.06 -7.72
CA VAL A 227 22.23 2.88 -8.58
C VAL A 227 23.60 2.31 -8.92
N HIS A 228 23.84 1.06 -8.53
CA HIS A 228 25.07 0.32 -8.82
C HIS A 228 24.97 -0.49 -10.11
#